data_AF-A0A356Z5H6-F1
#
_entry.id   AF-A0A356Z5H6-F1
#
_cell.length_a   1.000
_cell.length_b   1.000
_cell.length_c   1.000
_cell.angle_alpha   90.00
_cell.angle_beta   90.00
_cell.angle_gamma   90.00
#
_symmetry.space_group_name_H-M   'P 1'
#
loop_
_entity.id
_entity.type
_entity.pdbx_description
1 polymer ?
#
loop_
_entity_poly.entity_id
_entity_poly.type
_entity_poly.pdbx_seq_one_letter_code
_entity_poly.pdbx_strand_id
1 'polypeptide(L)'
;MAWINYIISKKLYDEKFLTNWTNGVFLIRKDNKLLLRASDVDKNGKQEDFVVWNSKTGKPALWCSDENHYYDADVETPLHGEYTVTFADGSKVPCITAFDALTAEMKQYTLDWASDISGVPASRIEEACVTYATNGPAFICWGLGGGDMHGYNATNSAMAKTILRIITGNIDVPGGEYLGEPGPMPDGGKKLFPVRDAEMELSEKVTPEARAKYLGNDQFRIMSWKGFEKIDKCYKKAYNIPRPMMHQLLVTPTLAWDAILKGEPYPVKAMIAWSSNPLAWAANTKHVYEALNALDLLVVVEYWKTPTAVLADYIMPACDWMERPMATTCEDALDSLSCGDRGCQPLGERRMDFDFFSALGRAMGQEEYWTWDTYEDLIKYRISRVPGLTYEKVVEDSIWQHSDLHFYKYEDILPNGQVRGSYYDSVIRTRLFEFFINGAVRLFIKLYKNSLILGHNFLF
;
A
#
# COMPACT_ATOMS: atom_id res chain seq x y z
N MET A 1 -15.77 10.42 -5.96
CA MET A 1 -15.71 11.34 -7.12
C MET A 1 -16.60 12.57 -6.92
N ALA A 2 -17.93 12.44 -6.87
CA ALA A 2 -18.80 13.62 -6.68
C ALA A 2 -18.53 14.41 -5.39
N TRP A 3 -18.17 13.73 -4.29
CA TRP A 3 -17.71 14.39 -3.07
C TRP A 3 -16.46 15.25 -3.30
N ILE A 4 -15.48 14.76 -4.05
CA ILE A 4 -14.24 15.50 -4.36
C ILE A 4 -14.61 16.79 -5.12
N ASN A 5 -15.44 16.68 -6.17
CA ASN A 5 -15.92 17.84 -6.91
C ASN A 5 -16.66 18.84 -6.00
N TYR A 6 -17.58 18.35 -5.17
CA TYR A 6 -18.36 19.19 -4.27
C TYR A 6 -17.46 19.92 -3.27
N ILE A 7 -16.56 19.21 -2.58
CA ILE A 7 -15.60 19.76 -1.62
C ILE A 7 -14.74 20.85 -2.27
N ILE A 8 -14.21 20.60 -3.46
CA ILE A 8 -13.41 21.59 -4.20
C ILE A 8 -14.26 22.80 -4.57
N SER A 9 -15.44 22.60 -5.17
CA SER A 9 -16.30 23.68 -5.63
C SER A 9 -16.81 24.59 -4.51
N LYS A 10 -16.97 24.04 -3.30
CA LYS A 10 -17.41 24.75 -2.09
C LYS A 10 -16.27 25.22 -1.21
N LYS A 11 -15.01 24.97 -1.61
CA LYS A 11 -13.80 25.29 -0.84
C LYS A 11 -13.83 24.72 0.59
N LEU A 12 -14.26 23.47 0.71
CA LEU A 12 -14.28 22.72 1.97
C LEU A 12 -13.00 21.89 2.18
N TYR A 13 -11.94 22.19 1.42
CA TYR A 13 -10.65 21.51 1.48
C TYR A 13 -9.66 22.26 2.39
N ASP A 14 -8.66 21.55 2.90
CA ASP A 14 -7.55 22.13 3.65
C ASP A 14 -6.47 22.65 2.68
N GLU A 15 -6.55 23.94 2.34
CA GLU A 15 -5.63 24.60 1.41
C GLU A 15 -4.19 24.63 1.94
N LYS A 16 -4.01 24.85 3.25
CA LYS A 16 -2.69 24.84 3.88
C LYS A 16 -2.10 23.44 3.75
N PHE A 17 -2.91 22.40 3.96
CA PHE A 17 -2.46 21.03 3.86
C PHE A 17 -2.01 20.67 2.45
N LEU A 18 -2.88 20.96 1.49
CA LEU A 18 -2.63 20.70 0.07
C LEU A 18 -1.39 21.44 -0.46
N THR A 19 -1.15 22.67 0.01
CA THR A 19 -0.01 23.48 -0.41
C THR A 19 1.31 22.94 0.11
N ASN A 20 1.36 22.57 1.40
CA ASN A 20 2.63 22.28 2.07
C ASN A 20 3.02 20.80 2.05
N TRP A 21 2.05 19.89 2.12
CA TRP A 21 2.30 18.46 2.36
C TRP A 21 1.82 17.53 1.24
N THR A 22 1.43 18.09 0.09
CA THR A 22 1.01 17.29 -1.08
C THR A 22 1.69 17.76 -2.36
N ASN A 23 1.33 17.14 -3.49
CA ASN A 23 1.78 17.55 -4.82
C ASN A 23 0.81 18.51 -5.51
N GLY A 24 -0.18 19.06 -4.80
CA GLY A 24 -1.16 19.98 -5.35
C GLY A 24 -0.54 21.15 -6.13
N VAL A 25 0.62 21.64 -5.66
CA VAL A 25 1.38 22.77 -6.26
C VAL A 25 2.30 22.37 -7.42
N PHE A 26 2.51 21.08 -7.67
CA PHE A 26 3.42 20.63 -8.73
C PHE A 26 2.82 20.92 -10.10
N LEU A 27 3.67 21.23 -11.08
CA LEU A 27 3.22 21.60 -12.42
C LEU A 27 2.98 20.38 -13.30
N ILE A 28 1.83 20.35 -13.95
CA ILE A 28 1.44 19.37 -14.97
C ILE A 28 1.42 20.06 -16.32
N ARG A 29 2.08 19.44 -17.30
CA ARG A 29 2.13 19.97 -18.66
C ARG A 29 0.78 19.74 -19.35
N LYS A 30 0.24 20.78 -19.99
CA LYS A 30 -1.07 20.67 -20.67
C LYS A 30 -0.99 19.90 -22.00
N ASP A 31 0.20 19.74 -22.58
CA ASP A 31 0.42 19.04 -23.85
C ASP A 31 0.33 17.52 -23.71
N ASN A 32 0.90 16.96 -22.64
CA ASN A 32 1.01 15.51 -22.44
C ASN A 32 0.44 15.00 -21.11
N LYS A 33 -0.01 15.89 -20.22
CA LYS A 33 -0.64 15.55 -18.94
C LYS A 33 0.26 14.85 -17.93
N LEU A 34 1.58 14.96 -18.09
CA LEU A 34 2.58 14.46 -17.15
C LEU A 34 3.05 15.57 -16.21
N LEU A 35 3.52 15.20 -15.01
CA LEU A 35 4.23 16.17 -14.17
C LEU A 35 5.50 16.62 -14.86
N LEU A 36 5.75 17.92 -14.79
CA LEU A 36 6.96 18.55 -15.26
C LEU A 36 8.14 18.13 -14.39
N ARG A 37 9.23 17.71 -15.02
CA ARG A 37 10.42 17.21 -14.33
C ARG A 37 11.51 18.27 -14.28
N ALA A 38 12.37 18.22 -13.26
CA ALA A 38 13.47 19.17 -13.15
C ALA A 38 14.41 19.10 -14.38
N SER A 39 14.63 17.90 -14.92
CA SER A 39 15.37 17.65 -16.17
C SER A 39 14.77 18.32 -17.42
N ASP A 40 13.46 18.64 -17.42
CA ASP A 40 12.83 19.33 -18.55
C ASP A 40 13.22 20.83 -18.58
N VAL A 41 13.49 21.43 -17.41
CA VAL A 41 13.70 22.88 -17.25
C VAL A 41 15.16 23.26 -16.94
N ASP A 42 15.94 22.34 -16.40
CA ASP A 42 17.37 22.50 -16.11
C ASP A 42 18.15 21.29 -16.64
N LYS A 43 19.23 21.55 -17.38
CA LYS A 43 20.13 20.51 -17.91
C LYS A 43 20.80 19.68 -16.83
N ASN A 44 20.95 20.23 -15.62
CA ASN A 44 21.48 19.54 -14.45
C ASN A 44 20.37 19.00 -13.54
N GLY A 45 19.09 19.24 -13.88
CA GLY A 45 17.94 18.78 -13.12
C GLY A 45 17.78 17.26 -13.20
N LYS A 46 17.33 16.64 -12.10
CA LYS A 46 17.10 15.20 -12.04
C LYS A 46 15.72 14.82 -12.59
N GLN A 47 15.59 13.60 -13.11
CA GLN A 47 14.34 13.12 -13.69
C GLN A 47 13.27 12.80 -12.62
N GLU A 48 13.72 12.41 -11.43
CA GLU A 48 12.90 12.11 -10.26
C GLU A 48 12.35 13.35 -9.54
N ASP A 49 12.92 14.52 -9.83
CA ASP A 49 12.58 15.80 -9.22
C ASP A 49 11.49 16.52 -9.99
N PHE A 50 10.74 17.37 -9.29
CA PHE A 50 9.56 18.05 -9.81
C PHE A 50 9.74 19.56 -9.87
N VAL A 51 8.83 20.19 -10.61
CA VAL A 51 8.82 21.64 -10.80
C VAL A 51 7.55 22.24 -10.22
N VAL A 52 7.72 23.34 -9.50
CA VAL A 52 6.66 24.21 -8.99
C VAL A 52 6.80 25.60 -9.59
N TRP A 53 5.77 26.44 -9.42
CA TRP A 53 5.89 27.87 -9.73
C TRP A 53 6.16 28.68 -8.47
N ASN A 54 7.22 29.50 -8.47
CA ASN A 54 7.53 30.41 -7.37
C ASN A 54 6.90 31.79 -7.65
N SER A 55 5.84 32.13 -6.90
CA SER A 55 5.10 33.39 -7.07
C SER A 55 5.96 34.63 -6.76
N LYS A 56 6.93 34.52 -5.85
CA LYS A 56 7.82 35.64 -5.48
C LYS A 56 8.78 36.04 -6.59
N THR A 57 9.33 35.05 -7.31
CA THR A 57 10.32 35.29 -8.36
C THR A 57 9.69 35.34 -9.76
N GLY A 58 8.45 34.84 -9.91
CA GLY A 58 7.79 34.70 -11.21
C GLY A 58 8.49 33.70 -12.12
N LYS A 59 9.15 32.68 -11.53
CA LYS A 59 9.92 31.66 -12.24
C LYS A 59 9.62 30.26 -11.69
N PRO A 60 9.90 29.20 -12.46
CA PRO A 60 9.88 27.83 -11.93
C PRO A 60 10.92 27.66 -10.81
N ALA A 61 10.59 26.87 -9.80
CA ALA A 61 11.52 26.40 -8.77
C ALA A 61 11.53 24.87 -8.75
N LEU A 62 12.66 24.30 -8.32
CA LEU A 62 12.90 22.86 -8.36
C LEU A 62 12.70 22.23 -6.98
N TRP A 63 12.04 21.08 -6.95
CA TRP A 63 11.78 20.28 -5.75
C TRP A 63 12.64 19.02 -5.74
N CYS A 64 13.45 18.86 -4.70
CA CYS A 64 14.27 17.67 -4.46
C CYS A 64 13.41 16.58 -3.81
N SER A 65 13.02 15.57 -4.59
CA SER A 65 12.15 14.48 -4.15
C SER A 65 12.82 13.59 -3.10
N ASP A 66 14.13 13.40 -3.19
CA ASP A 66 14.87 12.57 -2.24
C ASP A 66 14.98 13.24 -0.87
N GLU A 67 15.09 14.55 -0.81
CA GLU A 67 15.42 15.30 0.42
C GLU A 67 14.26 16.16 0.97
N ASN A 68 13.11 16.15 0.28
CA ASN A 68 11.88 16.81 0.71
C ASN A 68 12.03 18.33 0.94
N HIS A 69 12.75 19.01 0.05
CA HIS A 69 12.95 20.46 0.10
C HIS A 69 13.06 21.08 -1.29
N TYR A 70 12.92 22.41 -1.36
CA TYR A 70 13.23 23.18 -2.55
C TYR A 70 14.73 23.45 -2.65
N TYR A 71 15.27 23.43 -3.86
CA TYR A 71 16.66 23.84 -4.11
C TYR A 71 16.87 25.35 -3.90
N ASP A 72 15.83 26.15 -4.17
CA ASP A 72 15.84 27.59 -3.97
C ASP A 72 15.36 27.95 -2.55
N ALA A 73 15.88 29.03 -1.99
CA ALA A 73 15.37 29.63 -0.76
C ALA A 73 14.05 30.39 -1.01
N ASP A 74 13.25 30.54 0.05
CA ASP A 74 12.05 31.39 0.09
C ASP A 74 10.98 31.10 -0.98
N VAL A 75 10.86 29.85 -1.44
CA VAL A 75 9.88 29.44 -2.45
C VAL A 75 8.45 29.55 -1.93
N GLU A 76 7.61 30.31 -2.63
CA GLU A 76 6.17 30.43 -2.36
C GLU A 76 5.38 29.82 -3.52
N THR A 77 4.53 28.84 -3.21
CA THR A 77 3.87 28.00 -4.22
C THR A 77 2.35 28.11 -4.13
N PRO A 78 1.70 28.88 -5.02
CA PRO A 78 0.25 28.92 -5.08
C PRO A 78 -0.33 27.54 -5.41
N LEU A 79 -1.39 27.13 -4.71
CA LEU A 79 -2.12 25.91 -5.01
C LEU A 79 -2.81 25.95 -6.39
N HIS A 80 -3.16 27.15 -6.83
CA HIS A 80 -3.85 27.41 -8.09
C HIS A 80 -2.98 28.23 -9.04
N GLY A 81 -2.99 27.89 -10.33
CA GLY A 81 -2.35 28.67 -11.36
C GLY A 81 -2.13 27.95 -12.68
N GLU A 82 -2.16 28.74 -13.76
CA GLU A 82 -1.66 28.35 -15.06
C GLU A 82 -0.44 29.20 -15.41
N TYR A 83 0.62 28.53 -15.86
CA TYR A 83 1.92 29.16 -16.09
C TYR A 83 2.51 28.69 -17.41
N THR A 84 3.30 29.54 -18.06
CA THR A 84 4.11 29.12 -19.22
C THR A 84 5.54 28.91 -18.76
N VAL A 85 6.00 27.67 -18.80
CA VAL A 85 7.36 27.28 -18.39
C VAL A 85 8.24 27.18 -19.62
N THR A 86 9.48 27.69 -19.51
CA THR A 86 10.50 27.55 -20.56
C THR A 86 11.39 26.36 -20.22
N PHE A 87 11.58 25.46 -21.18
CA PHE A 87 12.45 24.29 -21.06
C PHE A 87 13.93 24.67 -21.18
N ALA A 88 14.79 23.72 -20.83
CA ALA A 88 16.23 23.83 -20.96
C ALA A 88 16.70 24.06 -22.42
N ASP A 89 15.88 23.69 -23.41
CA ASP A 89 16.12 23.90 -24.84
C ASP A 89 15.55 25.24 -25.38
N GLY A 90 14.89 26.03 -24.53
CA GLY A 90 14.27 27.30 -24.87
C GLY A 90 12.83 27.21 -25.40
N SER A 91 12.31 25.99 -25.61
CA SER A 91 10.90 25.79 -25.94
C SER A 91 10.00 26.15 -24.75
N LYS A 92 8.72 26.44 -25.01
CA LYS A 92 7.76 26.85 -23.97
C LYS A 92 6.60 25.87 -23.92
N VAL A 93 6.21 25.48 -22.71
CA VAL A 93 5.04 24.62 -22.48
C VAL A 93 4.07 25.30 -21.51
N PRO A 94 2.76 25.29 -21.82
CA PRO A 94 1.75 25.69 -20.84
C PRO A 94 1.57 24.59 -19.80
N CYS A 95 1.62 24.99 -18.54
CA CYS A 95 1.47 24.14 -17.36
C CYS A 95 0.31 24.64 -16.48
N ILE A 96 -0.21 23.73 -15.66
CA ILE A 96 -1.23 23.98 -14.65
C ILE A 96 -0.82 23.28 -13.36
N THR A 97 -1.24 23.77 -12.19
CA THR A 97 -0.98 23.03 -10.95
C THR A 97 -1.72 21.69 -10.94
N ALA A 98 -1.19 20.71 -10.22
CA ALA A 98 -1.78 19.38 -10.13
C ALA A 98 -3.17 19.42 -9.48
N PHE A 99 -3.38 20.31 -8.52
CA PHE A 99 -4.69 20.53 -7.90
C PHE A 99 -5.71 21.13 -8.86
N ASP A 100 -5.32 22.08 -9.70
CA ASP A 100 -6.20 22.62 -10.74
C ASP A 100 -6.51 21.57 -11.82
N ALA A 101 -5.54 20.73 -12.17
CA ALA A 101 -5.78 19.62 -13.09
C ALA A 101 -6.76 18.57 -12.51
N LEU A 102 -6.67 18.26 -11.21
CA LEU A 102 -7.68 17.47 -10.49
C LEU A 102 -9.05 18.15 -10.57
N THR A 103 -9.11 19.43 -10.23
CA THR A 103 -10.34 20.23 -10.22
C THR A 103 -11.04 20.18 -11.58
N ALA A 104 -10.28 20.34 -12.66
CA ALA A 104 -10.80 20.26 -14.02
C ALA A 104 -11.38 18.86 -14.35
N GLU A 105 -10.70 17.79 -13.94
CA GLU A 105 -11.17 16.41 -14.17
C GLU A 105 -12.39 16.07 -13.31
N MET A 106 -12.46 16.59 -12.07
CA MET A 106 -13.55 16.28 -11.14
C MET A 106 -14.85 17.01 -11.47
N LYS A 107 -14.79 18.13 -12.18
CA LYS A 107 -15.93 19.01 -12.51
C LYS A 107 -17.13 18.28 -13.12
N GLN A 108 -16.89 17.21 -13.87
CA GLN A 108 -17.94 16.42 -14.53
C GLN A 108 -18.77 15.55 -13.57
N TYR A 109 -18.26 15.27 -12.36
CA TYR A 109 -18.92 14.39 -11.39
C TYR A 109 -19.78 15.23 -10.43
N THR A 110 -20.99 15.58 -10.84
CA THR A 110 -21.94 16.34 -10.02
C THR A 110 -22.65 15.43 -9.00
N LEU A 111 -23.38 16.04 -8.05
CA LEU A 111 -24.25 15.30 -7.14
C LEU A 111 -25.39 14.61 -7.90
N ASP A 112 -25.99 15.28 -8.90
CA ASP A 112 -27.02 14.70 -9.76
C ASP A 112 -26.48 13.49 -10.53
N TRP A 113 -25.29 13.62 -11.12
CA TRP A 113 -24.61 12.50 -11.79
C TRP A 113 -24.41 11.30 -10.85
N ALA A 114 -24.00 11.54 -9.61
CA ALA A 114 -23.85 10.47 -8.63
C ALA A 114 -25.20 9.89 -8.18
N SER A 115 -26.23 10.74 -8.11
CA SER A 115 -27.59 10.32 -7.78
C SER A 115 -28.17 9.39 -8.83
N ASP A 116 -28.02 9.74 -10.11
CA ASP A 116 -28.47 8.94 -11.24
C ASP A 116 -27.80 7.55 -11.29
N ILE A 117 -26.52 7.46 -10.92
CA ILE A 117 -25.76 6.20 -10.95
C ILE A 117 -26.04 5.33 -9.72
N SER A 118 -26.06 5.93 -8.53
CA SER A 118 -26.13 5.19 -7.27
C SER A 118 -27.55 4.92 -6.78
N GLY A 119 -28.54 5.67 -7.28
CA GLY A 119 -29.90 5.68 -6.74
C GLY A 119 -30.04 6.41 -5.39
N VAL A 120 -28.96 6.97 -4.85
CA VAL A 120 -28.99 7.76 -3.61
C VAL A 120 -29.40 9.20 -3.95
N PRO A 121 -30.39 9.82 -3.26
CA PRO A 121 -30.78 11.20 -3.54
C PRO A 121 -29.62 12.18 -3.42
N ALA A 122 -29.49 13.12 -4.37
CA ALA A 122 -28.42 14.12 -4.38
C ALA A 122 -28.27 14.86 -3.04
N SER A 123 -29.39 15.16 -2.37
CA SER A 123 -29.41 15.81 -1.05
C SER A 123 -28.77 14.96 0.06
N ARG A 124 -28.92 13.63 0.03
CA ARG A 124 -28.27 12.71 0.98
C ARG A 124 -26.78 12.55 0.69
N ILE A 125 -26.40 12.56 -0.59
CA ILE A 125 -24.99 12.56 -1.00
C ILE A 125 -24.31 13.85 -0.51
N GLU A 126 -24.98 14.99 -0.66
CA GLU A 126 -24.51 16.29 -0.17
C GLU A 126 -24.36 16.31 1.36
N GLU A 127 -25.40 15.90 2.09
CA GLU A 127 -25.40 15.85 3.55
C GLU A 127 -24.22 15.01 4.10
N ALA A 128 -23.98 13.83 3.53
CA ALA A 128 -22.88 12.98 3.93
C ALA A 128 -21.51 13.58 3.54
N CYS A 129 -21.40 14.20 2.36
CA CYS A 129 -20.19 14.88 1.91
C CYS A 129 -19.81 16.05 2.83
N VAL A 130 -20.78 16.92 3.14
CA VAL A 130 -20.59 18.07 4.03
C VAL A 130 -20.21 17.59 5.42
N THR A 131 -20.93 16.60 5.95
CA THR A 131 -20.62 16.00 7.26
C THR A 131 -19.18 15.51 7.31
N TYR A 132 -18.74 14.76 6.29
CA TYR A 132 -17.36 14.26 6.21
C TYR A 132 -16.32 15.40 6.14
N ALA A 133 -16.59 16.43 5.33
CA ALA A 133 -15.64 17.50 5.07
C ALA A 133 -15.54 18.54 6.20
N THR A 134 -16.62 18.78 6.94
CA THR A 134 -16.69 19.89 7.92
C THR A 134 -16.78 19.43 9.37
N ASN A 135 -17.22 18.19 9.64
CA ASN A 135 -17.33 17.67 11.00
C ASN A 135 -16.09 16.85 11.39
N GLY A 136 -14.91 17.42 11.13
CA GLY A 136 -13.61 16.75 11.29
C GLY A 136 -13.09 16.73 12.73
N PRO A 137 -12.10 15.86 13.02
CA PRO A 137 -11.46 14.90 12.11
C PRO A 137 -12.36 13.74 11.70
N ALA A 138 -12.22 13.24 10.47
CA ALA A 138 -13.07 12.18 9.90
C ALA A 138 -12.27 11.05 9.24
N PHE A 139 -12.80 9.83 9.32
CA PHE A 139 -12.14 8.62 8.86
C PHE A 139 -13.06 7.83 7.90
N ILE A 140 -12.48 7.29 6.81
CA ILE A 140 -13.18 6.35 5.93
C ILE A 140 -12.52 4.98 6.07
N CYS A 141 -13.22 4.05 6.74
CA CYS A 141 -12.69 2.74 7.05
C CYS A 141 -12.13 1.99 5.83
N TRP A 142 -10.98 1.34 6.04
CA TRP A 142 -10.36 0.42 5.10
C TRP A 142 -10.95 -1.00 5.26
N GLY A 143 -10.87 -1.83 4.22
CA GLY A 143 -11.30 -3.24 4.28
C GLY A 143 -12.60 -3.58 3.54
N LEU A 144 -13.24 -4.67 4.00
CA LEU A 144 -14.45 -5.26 3.42
C LEU A 144 -15.63 -4.26 3.43
N GLY A 145 -16.25 -4.06 2.27
CA GLY A 145 -17.30 -3.04 2.07
C GLY A 145 -16.79 -1.62 1.81
N GLY A 146 -15.46 -1.40 1.82
CA GLY A 146 -14.85 -0.09 1.57
C GLY A 146 -13.86 -0.02 0.40
N GLY A 147 -13.25 -1.12 -0.02
CA GLY A 147 -12.25 -1.15 -1.10
C GLY A 147 -12.14 -2.50 -1.81
N ASP A 148 -12.07 -3.58 -1.03
CA ASP A 148 -11.58 -4.88 -1.49
C ASP A 148 -12.64 -5.73 -2.22
N MET A 149 -13.92 -5.31 -2.15
CA MET A 149 -15.07 -6.01 -2.76
C MET A 149 -15.70 -5.25 -3.93
N HIS A 150 -15.06 -4.20 -4.46
CA HIS A 150 -15.59 -3.45 -5.60
C HIS A 150 -15.21 -4.03 -6.98
N GLY A 151 -14.76 -5.29 -7.01
CA GLY A 151 -14.34 -5.99 -8.22
C GLY A 151 -13.25 -5.24 -8.98
N TYR A 152 -13.39 -5.15 -10.30
CA TYR A 152 -12.42 -4.48 -11.17
C TYR A 152 -12.14 -3.01 -10.83
N ASN A 153 -13.02 -2.35 -10.07
CA ASN A 153 -12.90 -0.93 -9.72
C ASN A 153 -12.29 -0.68 -8.33
N ALA A 154 -11.87 -1.72 -7.61
CA ALA A 154 -11.29 -1.61 -6.27
C ALA A 154 -10.18 -0.55 -6.19
N THR A 155 -9.23 -0.56 -7.14
CA THR A 155 -8.12 0.40 -7.18
C THR A 155 -8.60 1.85 -7.35
N ASN A 156 -9.54 2.10 -8.26
CA ASN A 156 -10.05 3.45 -8.51
C ASN A 156 -10.87 3.96 -7.31
N SER A 157 -11.64 3.08 -6.66
CA SER A 157 -12.37 3.41 -5.42
C SER A 157 -11.41 3.78 -4.30
N ALA A 158 -10.37 2.96 -4.10
CA ALA A 158 -9.32 3.23 -3.12
C ALA A 158 -8.63 4.58 -3.37
N MET A 159 -8.27 4.87 -4.62
CA MET A 159 -7.70 6.16 -5.00
C MET A 159 -8.63 7.35 -4.70
N ALA A 160 -9.92 7.25 -5.03
CA ALA A 160 -10.88 8.31 -4.75
C ALA A 160 -11.04 8.56 -3.24
N LYS A 161 -11.05 7.49 -2.43
CA LYS A 161 -11.05 7.57 -0.96
C LYS A 161 -9.77 8.22 -0.43
N THR A 162 -8.62 7.90 -1.01
CA THR A 162 -7.34 8.52 -0.66
C THR A 162 -7.31 10.01 -0.99
N ILE A 163 -7.91 10.44 -2.10
CA ILE A 163 -8.02 11.87 -2.40
C ILE A 163 -8.89 12.57 -1.36
N LEU A 164 -10.04 11.99 -0.99
CA LEU A 164 -10.95 12.60 -0.02
C LEU A 164 -10.25 12.90 1.31
N ARG A 165 -9.55 11.92 1.89
CA ARG A 165 -8.80 12.12 3.14
C ARG A 165 -7.69 13.18 3.01
N ILE A 166 -7.06 13.29 1.84
CA ILE A 166 -5.98 14.25 1.59
C ILE A 166 -6.53 15.68 1.44
N ILE A 167 -7.57 15.88 0.61
CA ILE A 167 -8.11 17.23 0.39
C ILE A 167 -8.77 17.79 1.64
N THR A 168 -9.25 16.96 2.57
CA THR A 168 -9.85 17.43 3.82
C THR A 168 -8.88 17.43 5.01
N GLY A 169 -7.58 17.19 4.80
CA GLY A 169 -6.59 17.21 5.90
C GLY A 169 -6.80 16.11 6.96
N ASN A 170 -7.49 15.02 6.62
CA ASN A 170 -7.80 13.92 7.55
C ASN A 170 -6.67 12.86 7.63
N ILE A 171 -5.45 13.22 7.26
CA ILE A 171 -4.28 12.34 7.26
C ILE A 171 -3.43 12.62 8.49
N ASP A 172 -3.15 11.56 9.24
CA ASP A 172 -2.26 11.55 10.40
C ASP A 172 -2.63 12.56 11.50
N VAL A 173 -3.93 12.77 11.70
CA VAL A 173 -4.49 13.63 12.76
C VAL A 173 -5.28 12.79 13.77
N PRO A 174 -5.40 13.20 15.05
CA PRO A 174 -6.19 12.46 16.04
C PRO A 174 -7.66 12.31 15.59
N GLY A 175 -8.16 11.07 15.49
CA GLY A 175 -9.52 10.79 14.99
C GLY A 175 -9.66 10.76 13.46
N GLY A 176 -8.58 11.07 12.73
CA GLY A 176 -8.47 10.86 11.29
C GLY A 176 -7.79 9.54 10.94
N GLU A 177 -7.24 9.45 9.72
CA GLU A 177 -6.48 8.29 9.26
C GLU A 177 -5.07 8.30 9.83
N TYR A 178 -4.75 7.37 10.74
CA TYR A 178 -3.39 7.25 11.28
C TYR A 178 -2.41 6.70 10.23
N LEU A 179 -1.25 7.35 10.06
CA LEU A 179 -0.18 6.79 9.24
C LEU A 179 0.74 5.92 10.11
N GLY A 180 0.64 4.61 9.90
CA GLY A 180 1.46 3.64 10.62
C GLY A 180 2.97 3.82 10.41
N GLU A 181 3.74 3.55 11.46
CA GLU A 181 5.21 3.48 11.42
C GLU A 181 5.70 2.32 12.28
N PRO A 182 6.87 1.74 11.98
CA PRO A 182 7.42 0.61 12.73
C PRO A 182 7.96 1.01 14.12
N GLY A 183 7.74 2.24 14.59
CA GLY A 183 8.20 2.75 15.88
C GLY A 183 9.35 3.75 15.80
N PRO A 184 9.76 4.31 16.95
CA PRO A 184 10.68 5.43 16.99
C PRO A 184 12.08 5.05 16.54
N MET A 185 12.68 5.95 15.78
CA MET A 185 14.06 5.90 15.30
C MET A 185 14.82 7.11 15.87
N PRO A 186 15.27 7.07 17.15
CA PRO A 186 16.06 8.13 17.74
C PRO A 186 17.41 8.32 17.02
N ASP A 187 18.04 9.47 17.29
CA ASP A 187 19.34 9.85 16.74
C ASP A 187 20.36 8.72 16.79
N GLY A 188 21.07 8.52 15.67
CA GLY A 188 22.05 7.44 15.51
C GLY A 188 21.48 6.13 14.94
N GLY A 189 20.22 6.11 14.51
CA GLY A 189 19.64 4.98 13.77
C GLY A 189 19.40 3.73 14.60
N LYS A 190 19.37 3.89 15.93
CA LYS A 190 19.11 2.80 16.88
C LYS A 190 17.62 2.46 16.86
N LYS A 191 17.31 1.21 16.52
CA LYS A 191 15.93 0.69 16.51
C LYS A 191 15.51 0.36 17.94
N LEU A 192 14.48 1.05 18.47
CA LEU A 192 13.96 0.82 19.83
C LEU A 192 12.63 0.04 19.87
N PHE A 193 12.22 -0.50 18.73
CA PHE A 193 11.05 -1.35 18.57
C PHE A 193 11.46 -2.82 18.38
N PRO A 194 10.55 -3.80 18.57
CA PRO A 194 10.82 -5.22 18.38
C PRO A 194 11.31 -5.52 16.96
N VAL A 195 12.08 -6.59 16.77
CA VAL A 195 12.49 -7.01 15.42
C VAL A 195 11.27 -7.18 14.51
N ARG A 196 11.32 -6.60 13.32
CA ARG A 196 10.20 -6.55 12.37
C ARG A 196 10.18 -7.78 11.48
N ASP A 197 9.00 -8.19 11.01
CA ASP A 197 8.84 -9.36 10.13
C ASP A 197 9.68 -9.20 8.86
N ALA A 198 9.66 -8.00 8.28
CA ALA A 198 10.44 -7.66 7.09
C ALA A 198 11.94 -7.89 7.24
N GLU A 199 12.50 -7.74 8.44
CA GLU A 199 13.93 -7.98 8.69
C GLU A 199 14.31 -9.46 8.62
N MET A 200 13.32 -10.36 8.68
CA MET A 200 13.50 -11.81 8.67
C MET A 200 13.01 -12.45 7.35
N GLU A 201 12.35 -11.68 6.48
CA GLU A 201 11.92 -12.13 5.15
C GLU A 201 13.11 -12.32 4.18
N LEU A 202 14.26 -11.69 4.45
CA LEU A 202 15.49 -11.79 3.64
C LEU A 202 15.26 -11.46 2.15
N SER A 203 14.42 -10.46 1.86
CA SER A 203 14.07 -10.06 0.50
C SER A 203 15.28 -9.80 -0.42
N GLU A 204 16.38 -9.32 0.15
CA GLU A 204 17.64 -9.06 -0.55
C GLU A 204 18.36 -10.33 -1.02
N LYS A 205 18.04 -11.50 -0.44
CA LYS A 205 18.62 -12.80 -0.79
C LYS A 205 17.92 -13.46 -1.97
N VAL A 206 16.74 -12.98 -2.37
CA VAL A 206 16.03 -13.50 -3.56
C VAL A 206 16.83 -13.13 -4.81
N THR A 207 17.36 -14.13 -5.52
CA THR A 207 18.25 -13.91 -6.67
C THR A 207 17.51 -13.24 -7.84
N PRO A 208 18.20 -12.50 -8.73
CA PRO A 208 17.58 -11.90 -9.91
C PRO A 208 16.79 -12.90 -10.77
N GLU A 209 17.26 -14.14 -10.89
CA GLU A 209 16.59 -15.21 -11.63
C GLU A 209 15.28 -15.64 -10.95
N ALA A 210 15.28 -15.76 -9.62
CA ALA A 210 14.07 -16.05 -8.86
C ALA A 210 13.08 -14.88 -8.91
N ARG A 211 13.56 -13.65 -8.80
CA ARG A 211 12.74 -12.44 -8.96
C ARG A 211 12.07 -12.41 -10.32
N ALA A 212 12.82 -12.72 -11.39
CA ALA A 212 12.31 -12.73 -12.77
C ALA A 212 11.15 -13.71 -12.96
N LYS A 213 11.13 -14.82 -12.20
CA LYS A 213 10.05 -15.81 -12.24
C LYS A 213 8.78 -15.35 -11.54
N TYR A 214 8.77 -14.29 -10.73
CA TYR A 214 7.53 -13.86 -10.06
C TYR A 214 6.40 -13.57 -11.08
N LEU A 215 5.30 -14.33 -10.99
CA LEU A 215 4.18 -14.27 -11.91
C LEU A 215 3.51 -12.89 -11.87
N GLY A 216 3.34 -12.26 -13.04
CA GLY A 216 2.75 -10.93 -13.17
C GLY A 216 3.75 -9.77 -13.06
N ASN A 217 5.06 -10.03 -13.01
CA ASN A 217 6.11 -8.99 -13.05
C ASN A 217 6.05 -8.05 -14.26
N ASP A 218 5.54 -8.56 -15.38
CA ASP A 218 5.36 -7.87 -16.65
C ASP A 218 3.97 -7.23 -16.77
N GLN A 219 2.99 -7.73 -16.01
CA GLN A 219 1.60 -7.24 -16.01
C GLN A 219 1.37 -6.14 -14.98
N PHE A 220 1.93 -6.27 -13.78
CA PHE A 220 1.67 -5.38 -12.65
C PHE A 220 2.85 -4.46 -12.36
N ARG A 221 2.54 -3.17 -12.17
CA ARG A 221 3.54 -2.12 -11.93
C ARG A 221 3.91 -1.94 -10.46
N ILE A 222 2.96 -2.17 -9.55
CA ILE A 222 3.12 -1.92 -8.10
C ILE A 222 3.37 -3.24 -7.37
N MET A 223 2.47 -4.21 -7.56
CA MET A 223 2.53 -5.56 -6.98
C MET A 223 3.51 -6.46 -7.75
N SER A 224 4.76 -6.03 -7.85
CA SER A 224 5.85 -6.72 -8.55
C SER A 224 7.21 -6.28 -8.01
N TRP A 225 8.28 -7.02 -8.33
CA TRP A 225 9.63 -6.67 -7.89
C TRP A 225 10.06 -5.26 -8.31
N LYS A 226 9.67 -4.83 -9.52
CA LYS A 226 9.97 -3.48 -10.03
C LYS A 226 9.33 -2.37 -9.18
N GLY A 227 8.13 -2.64 -8.65
CA GLY A 227 7.43 -1.73 -7.75
C GLY A 227 8.02 -1.78 -6.34
N PHE A 228 8.17 -3.01 -5.81
CA PHE A 228 8.70 -3.28 -4.48
C PHE A 228 10.08 -2.64 -4.27
N GLU A 229 11.04 -2.83 -5.17
CA GLU A 229 12.40 -2.30 -5.01
C GLU A 229 12.44 -0.77 -4.89
N LYS A 230 11.54 -0.07 -5.60
CA LYS A 230 11.44 1.39 -5.54
C LYS A 230 10.86 1.84 -4.20
N ILE A 231 9.83 1.16 -3.71
CA ILE A 231 9.18 1.46 -2.42
C ILE A 231 10.10 1.11 -1.26
N ASP A 232 10.73 -0.06 -1.31
CA ASP A 232 11.68 -0.57 -0.31
C ASP A 232 12.89 0.36 -0.14
N LYS A 233 13.44 0.92 -1.24
CA LYS A 233 14.49 1.95 -1.16
C LYS A 233 14.06 3.12 -0.26
N CYS A 234 12.84 3.62 -0.43
CA CYS A 234 12.31 4.72 0.37
C CYS A 234 12.02 4.31 1.81
N TYR A 235 11.51 3.09 2.04
CA TYR A 235 11.27 2.53 3.37
C TYR A 235 12.56 2.37 4.18
N LYS A 236 13.60 1.82 3.57
CA LYS A 236 14.94 1.69 4.17
C LYS A 236 15.54 3.04 4.54
N LYS A 237 15.37 4.05 3.68
CA LYS A 237 15.84 5.41 3.98
C LYS A 237 15.14 6.01 5.21
N ALA A 238 13.84 5.78 5.37
CA ALA A 238 13.06 6.34 6.46
C ALA A 238 13.23 5.60 7.80
N TYR A 239 13.29 4.27 7.76
CA TYR A 239 13.19 3.43 8.97
C TYR A 239 14.39 2.51 9.21
N ASN A 240 15.38 2.51 8.32
CA ASN A 240 16.56 1.64 8.41
C ASN A 240 16.22 0.13 8.54
N ILE A 241 15.07 -0.27 8.00
CA ILE A 241 14.59 -1.64 7.89
C ILE A 241 14.01 -1.86 6.48
N PRO A 242 13.99 -3.09 5.96
CA PRO A 242 13.30 -3.39 4.70
C PRO A 242 11.79 -3.18 4.82
N ARG A 243 11.15 -2.93 3.69
CA ARG A 243 9.69 -2.94 3.55
C ARG A 243 9.20 -4.39 3.65
N PRO A 244 8.13 -4.67 4.41
CA PRO A 244 7.49 -5.99 4.38
C PRO A 244 7.07 -6.37 2.96
N MET A 245 7.40 -7.59 2.54
CA MET A 245 6.96 -8.20 1.29
C MET A 245 5.48 -8.59 1.34
N MET A 246 4.97 -8.87 2.54
CA MET A 246 3.54 -9.12 2.78
C MET A 246 2.69 -7.96 2.24
N HIS A 247 1.64 -8.29 1.49
CA HIS A 247 0.78 -7.34 0.75
C HIS A 247 1.48 -6.49 -0.32
N GLN A 248 2.75 -6.76 -0.65
CA GLN A 248 3.47 -6.08 -1.75
C GLN A 248 3.82 -7.04 -2.90
N LEU A 249 4.03 -8.32 -2.60
CA LEU A 249 4.38 -9.37 -3.57
C LEU A 249 3.36 -10.52 -3.52
N LEU A 250 2.10 -10.19 -3.84
CA LEU A 250 1.01 -11.14 -4.00
C LEU A 250 0.70 -11.38 -5.49
N VAL A 251 0.71 -12.64 -5.90
CA VAL A 251 0.28 -13.06 -7.24
C VAL A 251 -1.24 -13.16 -7.25
N THR A 252 -1.88 -12.64 -8.29
CA THR A 252 -3.33 -12.83 -8.47
C THR A 252 -3.64 -14.32 -8.62
N PRO A 253 -4.60 -14.90 -7.88
CA PRO A 253 -4.87 -16.33 -7.89
C PRO A 253 -5.06 -16.92 -9.29
N THR A 254 -5.78 -16.21 -10.17
CA THR A 254 -6.01 -16.65 -11.55
C THR A 254 -4.73 -16.89 -12.34
N LEU A 255 -3.69 -16.06 -12.18
CA LEU A 255 -2.40 -16.28 -12.84
C LEU A 255 -1.69 -17.53 -12.32
N ALA A 256 -1.82 -17.82 -11.02
CA ALA A 256 -1.25 -19.03 -10.44
C ALA A 256 -1.97 -20.29 -10.96
N TRP A 257 -3.31 -20.29 -11.00
CA TRP A 257 -4.10 -21.41 -11.53
C TRP A 257 -3.84 -21.66 -13.02
N ASP A 258 -3.78 -20.59 -13.82
CA ASP A 258 -3.44 -20.67 -15.23
C ASP A 258 -2.02 -21.21 -15.45
N ALA A 259 -1.05 -20.78 -14.65
CA ALA A 259 0.33 -21.26 -14.78
C ALA A 259 0.46 -22.75 -14.43
N ILE A 260 -0.34 -23.25 -13.48
CA ILE A 260 -0.40 -24.68 -13.15
C ILE A 260 -0.98 -25.48 -14.33
N LEU A 261 -2.10 -25.02 -14.89
CA LEU A 261 -2.81 -25.76 -15.94
C LEU A 261 -2.14 -25.68 -17.31
N LYS A 262 -1.62 -24.50 -17.68
CA LYS A 262 -1.07 -24.22 -19.01
C LYS A 262 0.44 -24.44 -19.08
N GLY A 263 1.13 -24.38 -17.93
CA GLY A 263 2.59 -24.42 -17.88
C GLY A 263 3.28 -23.17 -18.42
N GLU A 264 2.55 -22.05 -18.52
CA GLU A 264 3.04 -20.77 -19.01
C GLU A 264 2.97 -19.70 -17.90
N PRO A 265 3.96 -18.78 -17.81
CA PRO A 265 5.18 -18.69 -18.62
C PRO A 265 6.22 -19.78 -18.30
N TYR A 266 5.98 -20.58 -17.27
CA TYR A 266 6.77 -21.76 -16.92
C TYR A 266 5.89 -22.72 -16.09
N PRO A 267 6.22 -24.01 -16.02
CA PRO A 267 5.40 -24.97 -15.28
C PRO A 267 5.44 -24.72 -13.77
N VAL A 268 4.24 -24.59 -13.17
CA VAL A 268 4.05 -24.63 -11.71
C VAL A 268 3.58 -26.02 -11.33
N LYS A 269 4.44 -26.77 -10.63
CA LYS A 269 4.25 -28.20 -10.38
C LYS A 269 3.94 -28.57 -8.95
N ALA A 270 4.29 -27.70 -8.01
CA ALA A 270 4.09 -27.94 -6.59
C ALA A 270 3.45 -26.73 -5.92
N MET A 271 2.63 -26.98 -4.90
CA MET A 271 2.04 -25.95 -4.06
C MET A 271 2.11 -26.36 -2.59
N ILE A 272 2.47 -25.40 -1.73
CA ILE A 272 2.24 -25.47 -0.29
C ILE A 272 1.06 -24.53 0.02
N ALA A 273 -0.09 -25.09 0.39
CA ALA A 273 -1.22 -24.32 0.87
C ALA A 273 -1.17 -24.24 2.41
N TRP A 274 -0.75 -23.08 2.91
CA TRP A 274 -0.62 -22.79 4.33
C TRP A 274 -1.65 -21.74 4.75
N SER A 275 -2.38 -22.00 5.84
CA SER A 275 -3.46 -21.15 6.34
C SER A 275 -4.47 -20.77 5.23
N SER A 276 -4.73 -21.71 4.32
CA SER A 276 -5.46 -21.44 3.07
C SER A 276 -6.23 -22.66 2.59
N ASN A 277 -7.46 -22.42 2.14
CA ASN A 277 -8.34 -23.42 1.53
C ASN A 277 -8.86 -22.88 0.18
N PRO A 278 -8.06 -22.92 -0.90
CA PRO A 278 -8.40 -22.30 -2.19
C PRO A 278 -9.76 -22.73 -2.76
N LEU A 279 -10.20 -23.96 -2.54
CA LEU A 279 -11.53 -24.41 -2.99
C LEU A 279 -12.70 -23.65 -2.31
N ALA A 280 -12.47 -23.04 -1.15
CA ALA A 280 -13.50 -22.27 -0.44
C ALA A 280 -13.47 -20.77 -0.75
N TRP A 281 -12.28 -20.17 -0.91
CA TRP A 281 -12.17 -18.70 -1.04
C TRP A 281 -11.91 -18.23 -2.48
N ALA A 282 -11.30 -19.05 -3.34
CA ALA A 282 -10.94 -18.59 -4.68
C ALA A 282 -12.14 -18.64 -5.63
N ALA A 283 -12.30 -17.59 -6.43
CA ALA A 283 -13.33 -17.52 -7.45
C ALA A 283 -13.12 -18.62 -8.52
N ASN A 284 -14.22 -19.08 -9.12
CA ASN A 284 -14.24 -20.17 -10.11
C ASN A 284 -13.68 -21.49 -9.54
N THR A 285 -14.38 -22.05 -8.55
CA THR A 285 -14.00 -23.29 -7.85
C THR A 285 -13.70 -24.46 -8.78
N LYS A 286 -14.39 -24.56 -9.94
CA LYS A 286 -14.11 -25.61 -10.93
C LYS A 286 -12.69 -25.48 -11.49
N HIS A 287 -12.29 -24.28 -11.89
CA HIS A 287 -10.94 -24.02 -12.40
C HIS A 287 -9.87 -24.24 -11.32
N VAL A 288 -10.16 -23.84 -10.09
CA VAL A 288 -9.27 -24.09 -8.93
C VAL A 288 -9.11 -25.59 -8.70
N TYR A 289 -10.21 -26.35 -8.72
CA TYR A 289 -10.19 -27.81 -8.58
C TYR A 289 -9.37 -28.48 -9.67
N GLU A 290 -9.55 -28.07 -10.93
CA GLU A 290 -8.76 -28.57 -12.07
C GLU A 290 -7.27 -28.27 -11.87
N ALA A 291 -6.92 -27.05 -11.47
CA ALA A 291 -5.53 -26.65 -11.22
C ALA A 291 -4.90 -27.47 -10.09
N LEU A 292 -5.58 -27.60 -8.94
CA LEU A 292 -5.04 -28.34 -7.80
C LEU A 292 -4.81 -29.82 -8.12
N ASN A 293 -5.66 -30.46 -8.92
CA ASN A 293 -5.46 -31.85 -9.37
C ASN A 293 -4.36 -32.02 -10.43
N ALA A 294 -3.94 -30.93 -11.08
CA ALA A 294 -2.87 -30.96 -12.09
C ALA A 294 -1.47 -30.77 -11.50
N LEU A 295 -1.37 -30.48 -10.19
CA LEU A 295 -0.09 -30.41 -9.48
C LEU A 295 0.54 -31.80 -9.38
N ASP A 296 1.86 -31.85 -9.48
CA ASP A 296 2.64 -33.05 -9.21
C ASP A 296 2.82 -33.26 -7.69
N LEU A 297 2.66 -32.18 -6.89
CA LEU A 297 2.73 -32.19 -5.43
C LEU A 297 1.87 -31.08 -4.81
N LEU A 298 0.90 -31.45 -3.98
CA LEU A 298 0.12 -30.56 -3.13
C LEU A 298 0.36 -30.90 -1.65
N VAL A 299 1.01 -29.98 -0.93
CA VAL A 299 1.18 -30.04 0.52
C VAL A 299 0.23 -29.03 1.16
N VAL A 300 -0.54 -29.46 2.15
CA VAL A 300 -1.39 -28.56 2.96
C VAL A 300 -0.92 -28.54 4.40
N VAL A 301 -0.96 -27.36 5.03
CA VAL A 301 -0.67 -27.16 6.46
C VAL A 301 -1.99 -26.77 7.13
N GLU A 302 -2.58 -27.69 7.88
CA GLU A 302 -4.01 -27.65 8.23
C GLU A 302 -4.34 -28.20 9.62
N TYR A 303 -5.43 -27.68 10.19
CA TYR A 303 -6.06 -28.20 11.41
C TYR A 303 -7.17 -29.18 11.08
N TRP A 304 -7.86 -28.94 9.96
CA TRP A 304 -9.03 -29.69 9.53
C TRP A 304 -8.81 -30.32 8.16
N LYS A 305 -9.49 -31.43 7.90
CA LYS A 305 -9.55 -32.01 6.56
C LYS A 305 -10.51 -31.21 5.68
N THR A 306 -10.08 -30.02 5.27
CA THR A 306 -10.82 -29.11 4.39
C THR A 306 -10.97 -29.68 2.96
N PRO A 307 -11.87 -29.13 2.11
CA PRO A 307 -11.99 -29.57 0.73
C PRO A 307 -10.66 -29.57 -0.03
N THR A 308 -9.80 -28.56 0.18
CA THR A 308 -8.45 -28.53 -0.41
C THR A 308 -7.59 -29.67 0.12
N ALA A 309 -7.62 -29.93 1.44
CA ALA A 309 -6.86 -31.01 2.06
C ALA A 309 -7.24 -32.41 1.56
N VAL A 310 -8.47 -32.61 1.07
CA VAL A 310 -8.89 -33.89 0.45
C VAL A 310 -8.11 -34.19 -0.84
N LEU A 311 -7.61 -33.16 -1.54
CA LEU A 311 -6.82 -33.29 -2.76
C LEU A 311 -5.32 -33.38 -2.51
N ALA A 312 -4.87 -33.17 -1.28
CA ALA A 312 -3.46 -33.04 -0.96
C ALA A 312 -2.75 -34.41 -0.95
N ASP A 313 -1.51 -34.42 -1.43
CA ASP A 313 -0.61 -35.57 -1.29
C ASP A 313 -0.12 -35.71 0.16
N TYR A 314 0.13 -34.57 0.81
CA TYR A 314 0.55 -34.51 2.21
C TYR A 314 -0.26 -33.48 2.99
N ILE A 315 -0.75 -33.89 4.17
CA ILE A 315 -1.40 -33.02 5.14
C ILE A 315 -0.47 -32.93 6.35
N MET A 316 0.06 -31.74 6.61
CA MET A 316 0.82 -31.45 7.81
C MET A 316 -0.13 -31.00 8.93
N PRO A 317 -0.17 -31.71 10.07
CA PRO A 317 -1.04 -31.33 11.18
C PRO A 317 -0.49 -30.08 11.86
N ALA A 318 -1.19 -28.96 11.71
CA ALA A 318 -0.77 -27.68 12.27
C ALA A 318 -1.28 -27.50 13.71
N CYS A 319 -0.57 -26.68 14.50
CA CYS A 319 -1.01 -26.27 15.84
C CYS A 319 -2.11 -25.20 15.75
N ASP A 320 -3.21 -25.40 16.48
CA ASP A 320 -4.25 -24.39 16.68
C ASP A 320 -3.67 -23.12 17.35
N TRP A 321 -4.33 -21.98 17.17
CA TRP A 321 -3.96 -20.70 17.79
C TRP A 321 -3.82 -20.78 19.32
N MET A 322 -4.56 -21.65 20.02
CA MET A 322 -4.39 -21.87 21.46
C MET A 322 -3.19 -22.76 21.84
N GLU A 323 -2.61 -23.50 20.89
CA GLU A 323 -1.51 -24.45 21.12
C GLU A 323 -0.12 -23.85 20.90
N ARG A 324 -0.05 -22.58 20.47
CA ARG A 324 1.18 -21.89 20.11
C ARG A 324 1.25 -20.52 20.76
N PRO A 325 2.45 -20.06 21.15
CA PRO A 325 2.64 -18.66 21.48
C PRO A 325 2.51 -17.82 20.20
N MET A 326 2.31 -16.52 20.35
CA MET A 326 2.18 -15.58 19.25
C MET A 326 2.97 -14.31 19.59
N ALA A 327 3.74 -13.82 18.62
CA ALA A 327 4.29 -12.46 18.65
C ALA A 327 4.33 -11.92 17.22
N THR A 328 3.37 -11.06 16.88
CA THR A 328 3.27 -10.44 15.55
C THR A 328 3.34 -8.93 15.67
N THR A 329 4.01 -8.31 14.71
CA THR A 329 4.14 -6.86 14.56
C THR A 329 3.00 -6.25 13.76
N CYS A 330 1.90 -7.01 13.56
CA CYS A 330 0.76 -6.62 12.73
C CYS A 330 1.22 -6.19 11.33
N GLU A 331 1.95 -7.08 10.64
CA GLU A 331 2.47 -6.86 9.28
C GLU A 331 3.43 -5.65 9.20
N ASP A 332 4.10 -5.36 10.32
CA ASP A 332 4.94 -4.16 10.56
C ASP A 332 4.22 -2.82 10.29
N ALA A 333 2.89 -2.81 10.32
CA ALA A 333 2.09 -1.63 10.01
C ALA A 333 2.09 -0.61 11.16
N LEU A 334 2.34 -1.03 12.40
CA LEU A 334 2.21 -0.20 13.60
C LEU A 334 3.38 -0.41 14.57
N ASP A 335 3.57 0.56 15.45
CA ASP A 335 4.49 0.47 16.58
C ASP A 335 3.90 -0.34 17.74
N SER A 336 3.49 -1.56 17.41
CA SER A 336 2.91 -2.49 18.35
C SER A 336 3.42 -3.91 18.11
N LEU A 337 3.28 -4.71 19.16
CA LEU A 337 3.51 -6.14 19.14
C LEU A 337 2.31 -6.82 19.80
N SER A 338 1.54 -7.55 19.00
CA SER A 338 0.46 -8.39 19.52
C SER A 338 1.06 -9.71 19.97
N CYS A 339 0.88 -10.03 21.24
CA CYS A 339 1.48 -11.17 21.91
C CYS A 339 0.45 -11.99 22.69
N GLY A 340 0.72 -13.29 22.79
CA GLY A 340 -0.05 -14.21 23.62
C GLY A 340 0.74 -15.49 23.84
N ASP A 341 0.56 -16.10 25.00
CA ASP A 341 1.14 -17.42 25.28
C ASP A 341 0.13 -18.53 24.95
N ARG A 342 0.64 -19.76 24.80
CA ARG A 342 -0.20 -20.92 24.53
C ARG A 342 -1.13 -21.21 25.72
N GLY A 343 -2.40 -21.50 25.44
CA GLY A 343 -3.35 -21.98 26.44
C GLY A 343 -3.18 -23.46 26.77
N CYS A 344 -2.64 -24.25 25.84
CA CYS A 344 -2.33 -25.66 26.02
C CYS A 344 -1.11 -26.09 25.19
N GLN A 345 -0.60 -27.29 25.46
CA GLN A 345 0.44 -27.90 24.62
C GLN A 345 -0.18 -28.49 23.35
N PRO A 346 0.55 -28.50 22.21
CA PRO A 346 0.12 -29.14 20.99
C PRO A 346 -0.36 -30.58 21.22
N LEU A 347 -1.54 -30.91 20.69
CA LEU A 347 -2.09 -32.26 20.79
C LEU A 347 -1.53 -33.18 19.70
N GLY A 348 -1.13 -34.40 20.09
CA GLY A 348 -0.66 -35.42 19.16
C GLY A 348 0.65 -35.03 18.46
N GLU A 349 0.67 -35.12 17.13
CA GLU A 349 1.84 -34.81 16.30
C GLU A 349 1.79 -33.40 15.67
N ARG A 350 0.91 -32.54 16.17
CA ARG A 350 0.76 -31.17 15.67
C ARG A 350 2.04 -30.37 15.83
N ARG A 351 2.37 -29.58 14.82
CA ARG A 351 3.56 -28.71 14.79
C ARG A 351 3.20 -27.28 14.44
N MET A 352 4.00 -26.34 14.89
CA MET A 352 3.82 -24.94 14.52
C MET A 352 4.26 -24.72 13.07
N ASP A 353 3.70 -23.70 12.42
CA ASP A 353 4.09 -23.30 11.07
C ASP A 353 5.60 -23.01 10.99
N PHE A 354 6.17 -22.43 12.06
CA PHE A 354 7.61 -22.22 12.21
C PHE A 354 8.41 -23.53 12.09
N ASP A 355 7.95 -24.61 12.72
CA ASP A 355 8.65 -25.90 12.69
C ASP A 355 8.65 -26.48 11.26
N PHE A 356 7.55 -26.31 10.54
CA PHE A 356 7.44 -26.75 9.15
C PHE A 356 8.38 -25.98 8.22
N PHE A 357 8.30 -24.64 8.22
CA PHE A 357 9.12 -23.82 7.32
C PHE A 357 10.60 -23.86 7.69
N SER A 358 10.93 -23.91 8.98
CA SER A 358 12.33 -23.99 9.41
C SER A 358 12.94 -25.35 9.08
N ALA A 359 12.22 -26.46 9.26
CA ALA A 359 12.69 -27.78 8.82
C ALA A 359 12.86 -27.85 7.29
N LEU A 360 11.93 -27.27 6.53
CA LEU A 360 12.03 -27.20 5.07
C LEU A 360 13.25 -26.38 4.64
N GLY A 361 13.45 -25.19 5.21
CA GLY A 361 14.58 -24.34 4.87
C GLY A 361 15.92 -25.00 5.19
N ARG A 362 16.05 -25.63 6.37
CA ARG A 362 17.24 -26.42 6.74
C ARG A 362 17.51 -27.57 5.77
N ALA A 363 16.48 -28.32 5.39
CA ALA A 363 16.59 -29.38 4.38
C ALA A 363 17.01 -28.85 3.00
N MET A 364 16.68 -27.60 2.68
CA MET A 364 17.12 -26.90 1.48
C MET A 364 18.51 -26.25 1.61
N GLY A 365 19.22 -26.47 2.73
CA GLY A 365 20.56 -25.93 2.96
C GLY A 365 20.59 -24.49 3.47
N GLN A 366 19.48 -23.96 4.01
CA GLN A 366 19.36 -22.61 4.54
C GLN A 366 19.65 -22.52 6.05
N GLU A 367 20.39 -23.47 6.62
CA GLU A 367 20.64 -23.58 8.06
C GLU A 367 21.12 -22.26 8.69
N GLU A 368 21.98 -21.51 7.99
CA GLU A 368 22.52 -20.24 8.46
C GLU A 368 21.45 -19.14 8.70
N TYR A 369 20.28 -19.26 8.07
CA TYR A 369 19.17 -18.31 8.19
C TYR A 369 18.11 -18.74 9.21
N TRP A 370 18.16 -20.00 9.67
CA TRP A 370 17.26 -20.55 10.69
C TRP A 370 18.01 -20.72 12.00
N THR A 371 18.38 -19.61 12.62
CA THR A 371 19.26 -19.59 13.81
C THR A 371 18.53 -19.91 15.13
N TRP A 372 17.20 -20.01 15.10
CA TRP A 372 16.36 -20.33 16.24
C TRP A 372 15.90 -21.79 16.18
N ASP A 373 16.08 -22.52 17.27
CA ASP A 373 15.64 -23.91 17.39
C ASP A 373 14.12 -24.00 17.57
N THR A 374 13.52 -23.01 18.22
CA THR A 374 12.09 -22.95 18.51
C THR A 374 11.48 -21.60 18.13
N TYR A 375 10.16 -21.56 17.96
CA TYR A 375 9.45 -20.29 17.71
C TYR A 375 9.58 -19.35 18.92
N GLU A 376 9.63 -19.87 20.14
CA GLU A 376 9.88 -19.11 21.36
C GLU A 376 11.24 -18.42 21.36
N ASP A 377 12.27 -19.06 20.83
CA ASP A 377 13.59 -18.44 20.72
C ASP A 377 13.59 -17.29 19.71
N LEU A 378 12.80 -17.42 18.63
CA LEU A 378 12.52 -16.32 17.72
C LEU A 378 11.77 -15.17 18.40
N ILE A 379 10.76 -15.46 19.23
CA ILE A 379 10.05 -14.43 20.01
C ILE A 379 11.01 -13.71 20.97
N LYS A 380 11.84 -14.44 21.70
CA LYS A 380 12.86 -13.87 22.60
C LYS A 380 13.83 -12.96 21.84
N TYR A 381 14.33 -13.41 20.70
CA TYR A 381 15.17 -12.58 19.83
C TYR A 381 14.45 -11.29 19.44
N ARG A 382 13.19 -11.40 18.99
CA ARG A 382 12.38 -10.25 18.57
C ARG A 382 12.27 -9.19 19.66
N ILE A 383 11.92 -9.58 20.88
CA ILE A 383 11.71 -8.64 21.99
C ILE A 383 13.03 -8.14 22.59
N SER A 384 14.11 -8.92 22.51
CA SER A 384 15.42 -8.57 23.10
C SER A 384 16.02 -7.24 22.58
N ARG A 385 15.55 -6.77 21.42
CA ARG A 385 15.95 -5.48 20.85
C ARG A 385 15.47 -4.29 21.69
N VAL A 386 14.34 -4.45 22.38
CA VAL A 386 13.76 -3.42 23.23
C VAL A 386 14.32 -3.59 24.65
N PRO A 387 15.10 -2.62 25.17
CA PRO A 387 15.69 -2.73 26.49
C PRO A 387 14.62 -2.90 27.58
N GLY A 388 14.75 -3.94 28.40
CA GLY A 388 13.85 -4.20 29.52
C GLY A 388 12.51 -4.84 29.15
N LEU A 389 12.24 -5.12 27.87
CA LEU A 389 11.05 -5.84 27.46
C LEU A 389 11.21 -7.34 27.71
N THR A 390 10.28 -7.94 28.45
CA THR A 390 10.28 -9.38 28.75
C THR A 390 9.08 -10.07 28.09
N TYR A 391 9.16 -11.40 27.94
CA TYR A 391 8.07 -12.19 27.36
C TYR A 391 6.80 -12.09 28.22
N GLU A 392 6.96 -12.16 29.54
CA GLU A 392 5.86 -12.06 30.50
C GLU A 392 5.13 -10.72 30.36
N LYS A 393 5.88 -9.63 30.15
CA LYS A 393 5.31 -8.30 29.98
C LYS A 393 4.49 -8.17 28.70
N VAL A 394 5.02 -8.62 27.56
CA VAL A 394 4.27 -8.54 26.29
C VAL A 394 3.05 -9.46 26.27
N VAL A 395 3.10 -10.60 26.96
CA VAL A 395 1.95 -11.49 27.14
C VAL A 395 0.89 -10.86 28.05
N GLU A 396 1.29 -10.23 29.16
CA GLU A 396 0.38 -9.53 30.06
C GLU A 396 -0.35 -8.38 29.35
N ASP A 397 0.37 -7.60 28.54
CA ASP A 397 -0.21 -6.45 27.83
C ASP A 397 -1.12 -6.87 26.66
N SER A 398 -0.96 -8.08 26.13
CA SER A 398 -1.60 -8.64 24.92
C SER A 398 -1.31 -7.86 23.61
N ILE A 399 -1.37 -6.53 23.65
CA ILE A 399 -0.93 -5.62 22.59
C ILE A 399 0.02 -4.63 23.26
N TRP A 400 1.31 -4.93 23.19
CA TRP A 400 2.35 -4.03 23.68
C TRP A 400 2.58 -2.91 22.65
N GLN A 401 2.65 -1.67 23.12
CA GLN A 401 3.00 -0.49 22.32
C GLN A 401 4.21 0.18 22.94
N HIS A 402 5.17 0.59 22.12
CA HIS A 402 6.40 1.20 22.64
C HIS A 402 6.18 2.64 23.12
N SER A 403 5.41 3.42 22.36
CA SER A 403 5.10 4.81 22.68
C SER A 403 3.65 5.16 22.36
N ASP A 404 3.18 6.28 22.91
CA ASP A 404 1.91 6.89 22.53
C ASP A 404 1.88 7.17 21.01
N LEU A 405 0.66 7.18 20.45
CA LEU A 405 0.47 7.49 19.04
C LEU A 405 0.96 8.92 18.73
N HIS A 406 1.93 9.00 17.82
CA HIS A 406 2.44 10.25 17.29
C HIS A 406 1.73 10.65 16.00
N PHE A 407 1.15 11.86 15.98
CA PHE A 407 0.38 12.44 14.87
C PHE A 407 1.11 13.64 14.28
N TYR A 408 0.65 14.11 13.11
CA TYR A 408 1.23 15.22 12.35
C TYR A 408 2.68 14.96 11.95
N LYS A 409 3.07 13.68 11.76
CA LYS A 409 4.44 13.27 11.45
C LYS A 409 5.00 13.96 10.20
N TYR A 410 4.12 14.38 9.29
CA TYR A 410 4.52 15.10 8.09
C TYR A 410 5.11 16.51 8.36
N GLU A 411 4.93 17.05 9.57
CA GLU A 411 5.52 18.31 10.04
C GLU A 411 6.86 18.11 10.77
N ASP A 412 7.24 16.86 11.08
CA ASP A 412 8.48 16.56 11.81
C ASP A 412 9.70 17.12 11.08
N ILE A 413 10.67 17.65 11.85
CA ILE A 413 12.00 17.96 11.35
C ILE A 413 12.93 16.81 11.70
N LEU A 414 13.48 16.18 10.67
CA LEU A 414 14.46 15.11 10.81
C LEU A 414 15.80 15.66 11.32
N PRO A 415 16.68 14.82 11.93
CA PRO A 415 17.96 15.28 12.47
C PRO A 415 18.89 15.95 11.45
N ASN A 416 18.70 15.69 10.15
CA ASN A 416 19.41 16.33 9.05
C ASN A 416 18.81 17.69 8.64
N GLY A 417 17.81 18.19 9.37
CA GLY A 417 17.13 19.47 9.12
C GLY A 417 16.03 19.43 8.06
N GLN A 418 15.77 18.26 7.45
CA GLN A 418 14.71 18.10 6.44
C GLN A 418 13.34 17.97 7.10
N VAL A 419 12.31 18.54 6.48
CA VAL A 419 10.93 18.21 6.83
C VAL A 419 10.70 16.75 6.43
N ARG A 420 10.16 15.95 7.33
CA ARG A 420 9.87 14.53 7.10
C ARG A 420 8.92 14.35 5.91
N GLY A 421 7.89 15.19 5.84
CA GLY A 421 6.77 15.06 4.92
C GLY A 421 5.99 13.77 5.16
N SER A 422 5.00 13.48 4.32
CA SER A 422 4.28 12.21 4.46
C SER A 422 5.19 11.06 3.99
N TYR A 423 5.35 9.98 4.76
CA TYR A 423 6.20 8.84 4.37
C TYR A 423 5.79 8.21 3.01
N TYR A 424 4.53 8.39 2.64
CA TYR A 424 4.02 8.05 1.33
C TYR A 424 4.48 9.01 0.21
N ASP A 425 5.23 10.09 0.48
CA ASP A 425 5.61 11.17 -0.47
C ASP A 425 6.26 10.66 -1.75
N SER A 426 7.14 9.65 -1.68
CA SER A 426 7.78 9.12 -2.89
C SER A 426 6.80 8.44 -3.86
N VAL A 427 5.58 8.11 -3.43
CA VAL A 427 4.50 7.48 -4.23
C VAL A 427 3.25 8.38 -4.34
N ILE A 428 2.92 9.13 -3.29
CA ILE A 428 1.79 10.06 -3.18
C ILE A 428 2.14 11.42 -3.78
N ARG A 429 3.27 12.07 -3.42
CA ARG A 429 3.65 13.35 -4.09
C ARG A 429 4.09 13.14 -5.54
N THR A 430 4.66 12.00 -5.89
CA THR A 430 5.10 11.79 -7.28
C THR A 430 3.98 11.46 -8.26
N ARG A 431 2.83 10.89 -7.83
CA ARG A 431 1.85 10.30 -8.77
C ARG A 431 0.36 10.45 -8.45
N LEU A 432 -0.05 11.01 -7.30
CA LEU A 432 -1.47 10.99 -6.90
C LEU A 432 -2.41 11.61 -7.96
N PHE A 433 -2.03 12.76 -8.51
CA PHE A 433 -2.78 13.44 -9.56
C PHE A 433 -2.44 12.94 -10.99
N GLU A 434 -1.23 12.44 -11.24
CA GLU A 434 -0.83 11.89 -12.56
C GLU A 434 -1.74 10.73 -13.01
N PHE A 435 -2.15 9.85 -12.09
CA PHE A 435 -2.97 8.69 -12.43
C PHE A 435 -4.38 9.04 -12.93
N PHE A 436 -4.99 10.10 -12.40
CA PHE A 436 -6.31 10.56 -12.86
C PHE A 436 -6.24 11.25 -14.22
N ILE A 437 -5.19 12.05 -14.43
CA ILE A 437 -5.07 12.90 -15.61
C ILE A 437 -4.69 12.06 -16.85
N ASN A 438 -3.96 10.96 -16.67
CA ASN A 438 -3.59 10.01 -17.73
C ASN A 438 -4.69 8.99 -18.10
N GLY A 439 -5.94 9.21 -17.68
CA GLY A 439 -7.09 8.61 -18.34
C GLY A 439 -7.44 7.17 -17.98
N ALA A 440 -6.98 6.65 -16.83
CA ALA A 440 -7.45 5.37 -16.30
C ALA A 440 -8.98 5.34 -16.04
N VAL A 441 -9.63 6.50 -15.96
CA VAL A 441 -11.10 6.64 -15.87
C VAL A 441 -11.79 6.63 -17.25
N ARG A 442 -11.10 7.03 -18.33
CA ARG A 442 -11.72 7.21 -19.67
C ARG A 442 -12.12 5.89 -20.34
N LEU A 443 -11.44 4.79 -20.04
CA LEU A 443 -11.78 3.48 -20.58
C LEU A 443 -13.11 2.94 -20.02
N PHE A 444 -13.54 3.44 -18.85
CA PHE A 444 -14.67 2.91 -18.10
C PHE A 444 -16.04 3.49 -18.51
N ILE A 445 -16.17 4.79 -18.78
CA ILE A 445 -17.47 5.35 -19.20
C ILE A 445 -17.95 4.73 -20.52
N LYS A 446 -17.02 4.36 -21.40
CA LYS A 446 -17.32 3.70 -22.68
C LYS A 446 -17.75 2.24 -22.50
N LEU A 447 -17.26 1.55 -21.45
CA LEU A 447 -17.59 0.15 -21.17
C LEU A 447 -18.83 0.00 -20.27
N TYR A 448 -19.03 0.89 -19.30
CA TYR A 448 -20.19 0.84 -18.39
C TYR A 448 -21.52 1.23 -19.07
N LYS A 449 -21.48 2.14 -20.06
CA LYS A 449 -22.64 2.40 -20.94
C LYS A 449 -22.99 1.19 -21.81
N ASN A 450 -22.02 0.37 -22.18
CA ASN A 450 -22.25 -0.82 -23.00
C ASN A 450 -22.71 -2.03 -22.17
N SER A 451 -22.35 -2.11 -20.88
CA SER A 451 -22.83 -3.18 -19.99
C SER A 451 -24.27 -2.97 -19.50
N LEU A 452 -24.74 -1.72 -19.39
CA LEU A 452 -26.15 -1.42 -19.07
C LEU A 452 -27.11 -1.73 -20.23
N ILE A 453 -26.62 -1.90 -21.46
CA ILE A 453 -27.44 -2.30 -22.62
C ILE A 453 -27.65 -3.83 -22.67
N LEU A 454 -26.92 -4.62 -21.86
CA LEU A 454 -27.04 -6.08 -21.78
C LEU A 454 -27.71 -6.57 -20.48
N GLY A 455 -28.53 -5.72 -19.86
CA GLY A 455 -29.44 -6.13 -18.80
C GLY A 455 -30.74 -6.68 -19.38
N HIS A 456 -30.83 -7.99 -19.65
CA HIS A 456 -32.13 -8.66 -19.65
C HIS A 456 -32.03 -10.08 -19.10
N ASN A 457 -32.79 -10.27 -18.02
CA ASN A 457 -33.34 -11.51 -17.47
C ASN A 457 -32.32 -12.54 -16.97
N PHE A 458 -32.20 -12.67 -15.65
CA PHE A 458 -32.60 -13.92 -14.99
C PHE A 458 -33.08 -13.61 -13.56
N LEU A 459 -34.35 -13.94 -13.32
CA LEU A 459 -34.98 -14.06 -12.01
C LEU A 459 -34.53 -15.37 -11.35
N PHE A 460 -34.60 -15.36 -10.00
CA PHE A 460 -34.34 -16.41 -9.00
C PHE A 460 -32.95 -16.44 -8.38
#